data_AF-A0A954Y2P9-F1
#
_entry.id   AF-A0A954Y2P9-F1
#
_cell.length_a   1.000
_cell.length_b   1.000
_cell.length_c   1.000
_cell.angle_alpha   90.00
_cell.angle_beta   90.00
_cell.angle_gamma   90.00
#
_symmetry.space_group_name_H-M   'P 1'
#
loop_
_entity.id
_entity.type
_entity.pdbx_description
1 polymer ?
#
loop_
_entity_poly.entity_id
_entity_poly.type
_entity_poly.pdbx_seq_one_letter_code
_entity_poly.pdbx_strand_id
1 'polypeptide(L)'
;MAANQPNPYASPGECPDSLAEESVTAGSLPRPQKRRLDVGATIVTWEKRRLWYNLVLAAVSGPIVWVRLTTGDLALPDAKGLVLAAVIANFLFWAGPVVDGYWTWFLGPSRWLGHVLFFGG
;
A
#
# COMPACT_ATOMS: atom_id res chain seq x y z
N MET A 1 19.73 -13.55 -48.40
CA MET A 1 20.02 -13.01 -47.06
C MET A 1 18.73 -13.06 -46.27
N ALA A 2 18.58 -14.03 -45.37
CA ALA A 2 17.37 -14.17 -44.55
C ALA A 2 17.43 -13.17 -43.39
N ALA A 3 16.40 -12.33 -43.24
CA ALA A 3 16.28 -11.41 -42.12
C ALA A 3 16.10 -12.22 -40.83
N ASN A 4 16.97 -11.95 -39.85
CA ASN A 4 16.97 -12.59 -38.54
C ASN A 4 15.70 -12.15 -37.80
N GLN A 5 14.68 -13.01 -37.72
CA GLN A 5 13.47 -12.71 -36.94
C GLN A 5 13.82 -12.77 -35.44
N PRO A 6 13.45 -11.73 -34.66
CA PRO A 6 13.78 -11.69 -33.25
C PRO A 6 13.04 -12.80 -32.47
N ASN A 7 13.78 -13.49 -31.61
CA ASN A 7 13.27 -14.57 -30.77
C ASN A 7 12.22 -14.01 -29.79
N PRO A 8 10.95 -14.46 -29.85
CA PRO A 8 9.88 -13.97 -28.98
C PRO A 8 10.04 -14.35 -27.49
N TYR A 9 11.03 -15.19 -27.17
CA TYR A 9 11.33 -15.63 -25.81
C TYR A 9 12.64 -15.04 -25.25
N ALA A 10 13.24 -14.06 -25.92
CA ALA A 10 14.45 -13.40 -25.43
C ALA A 10 14.18 -12.68 -24.09
N SER A 11 15.09 -12.86 -23.14
CA SER A 11 14.98 -12.22 -21.83
C SER A 11 15.15 -10.70 -21.96
N PRO A 12 14.56 -9.88 -21.07
CA PRO A 12 14.56 -8.42 -21.19
C PRO A 12 15.96 -7.76 -21.27
N GLY A 13 17.03 -8.50 -20.96
CA GLY A 13 18.42 -8.01 -20.99
C GLY A 13 19.13 -8.18 -22.33
N GLU A 14 18.54 -8.84 -23.32
CA GLU A 14 19.18 -9.13 -24.63
C GLU A 14 18.67 -8.24 -25.78
N CYS A 15 17.84 -7.24 -25.49
CA CYS A 15 17.39 -6.29 -26.50
C CYS A 15 18.53 -5.30 -26.80
N PRO A 16 18.98 -5.16 -28.06
CA PRO A 16 20.00 -4.18 -28.41
C PRO A 16 19.52 -2.78 -28.06
N ASP A 17 20.39 -2.00 -27.40
CA ASP A 17 20.15 -0.66 -26.86
C ASP A 17 19.54 0.34 -27.86
N SER A 18 19.56 0.03 -29.16
CA SER A 18 18.95 0.84 -30.21
C SER A 18 17.41 0.81 -30.25
N LEU A 19 16.75 -0.10 -29.51
CA LEU A 19 15.28 -0.05 -29.29
C LEU A 19 14.89 0.50 -27.91
N ALA A 20 15.87 0.70 -27.02
CA ALA A 20 15.62 1.23 -25.68
C ALA A 20 15.46 2.77 -25.65
N GLU A 21 15.90 3.46 -26.71
CA GLU A 21 15.76 4.92 -26.86
C GLU A 21 14.44 5.38 -27.49
N GLU A 22 13.53 4.47 -27.86
CA GLU A 22 12.11 4.82 -27.97
C GLU A 22 11.52 4.87 -26.56
N SER A 23 12.06 5.85 -25.82
CA SER A 23 11.64 6.33 -24.53
C SER A 23 10.12 6.19 -24.41
N VAL A 24 9.73 5.25 -23.55
CA VAL A 24 8.44 5.23 -22.88
C VAL A 24 8.33 6.55 -22.13
N THR A 25 8.05 7.61 -22.89
CA THR A 25 7.53 8.85 -22.37
C THR A 25 6.30 8.42 -21.60
N ALA A 26 6.24 8.78 -20.32
CA ALA A 26 5.15 8.46 -19.40
C ALA A 26 3.74 8.89 -19.90
N GLY A 27 3.64 9.45 -21.11
CA GLY A 27 2.42 9.74 -21.84
C GLY A 27 1.84 8.61 -22.72
N SER A 28 2.58 7.54 -23.07
CA SER A 28 2.12 6.53 -24.05
C SER A 28 1.60 5.21 -23.46
N LEU A 29 1.55 5.07 -22.13
CA LEU A 29 1.04 3.84 -21.51
C LEU A 29 -0.45 3.63 -21.84
N PRO A 30 -0.85 2.41 -22.24
CA PRO A 30 -2.25 2.02 -22.37
C PRO A 30 -3.04 2.39 -21.10
N ARG A 31 -4.22 2.99 -21.28
CA ARG A 31 -5.15 3.37 -20.18
C ARG A 31 -5.26 2.33 -19.04
N PRO A 32 -5.36 1.01 -19.28
CA PRO A 32 -5.42 0.02 -18.20
C PRO A 32 -4.13 -0.10 -17.39
N GLN A 33 -2.95 0.06 -17.99
CA GLN A 33 -1.67 0.04 -17.27
C GLN A 33 -1.50 1.29 -16.42
N LYS A 34 -1.89 2.46 -16.94
CA LYS A 34 -1.88 3.71 -16.17
C LYS A 34 -2.76 3.61 -14.91
N ARG A 35 -3.98 3.07 -15.04
CA ARG A 35 -4.87 2.85 -13.88
C ARG A 35 -4.28 1.90 -12.84
N ARG A 36 -3.58 0.84 -13.26
CA ARG A 36 -2.91 -0.07 -12.31
C ARG A 36 -1.79 0.63 -11.54
N LEU A 37 -1.00 1.47 -12.21
CA LEU A 37 0.04 2.28 -11.57
C LEU A 37 -0.57 3.29 -10.58
N ASP A 38 -1.67 3.93 -10.96
CA ASP A 38 -2.38 4.88 -10.09
C ASP A 38 -2.90 4.17 -8.82
N VAL A 39 -3.52 2.99 -8.95
CA VAL A 39 -3.95 2.18 -7.79
C VAL A 39 -2.76 1.72 -6.94
N GLY A 40 -1.66 1.31 -7.58
CA GLY A 40 -0.44 0.94 -6.86
C GLY A 40 0.13 2.09 -6.04
N ALA A 41 0.15 3.31 -6.59
CA ALA A 41 0.58 4.51 -5.89
C ALA A 41 -0.35 4.85 -4.69
N THR A 42 -1.66 4.64 -4.84
CA THR A 42 -2.63 4.79 -3.74
C THR A 42 -2.34 3.79 -2.63
N ILE A 43 -2.11 2.50 -2.93
CA ILE A 43 -1.80 1.47 -1.93
C ILE A 43 -0.52 1.82 -1.16
N VAL A 44 0.56 2.20 -1.85
CA VAL A 44 1.83 2.58 -1.21
C VAL A 44 1.66 3.79 -0.29
N THR A 45 0.85 4.78 -0.71
CA THR A 45 0.55 5.95 0.13
C THR A 45 -0.17 5.55 1.42
N TRP A 46 -1.12 4.61 1.32
CA TRP A 46 -1.83 4.06 2.47
C TRP A 46 -0.95 3.21 3.38
N GLU A 47 -0.04 2.40 2.83
CA GLU A 47 0.92 1.64 3.63
C GLU A 47 1.82 2.56 4.44
N LYS A 48 2.33 3.64 3.83
CA LYS A 48 3.13 4.65 4.54
C LYS A 48 2.36 5.29 5.69
N ARG A 49 1.07 5.61 5.48
CA ARG A 49 0.19 6.15 6.53
C ARG A 49 -0.05 5.15 7.65
N ARG A 50 -0.28 3.86 7.33
CA ARG A 50 -0.43 2.81 8.34
C ARG A 50 0.82 2.65 9.19
N LEU A 51 2.00 2.72 8.57
CA LEU A 51 3.28 2.62 9.28
C LEU A 51 3.44 3.77 10.28
N TRP A 52 3.08 5.00 9.88
CA TRP A 52 3.05 6.15 10.79
C TRP A 52 2.02 6.00 11.91
N TYR A 53 0.79 5.60 11.60
CA TYR A 53 -0.25 5.38 12.59
C TYR A 53 0.17 4.32 13.62
N ASN A 54 0.65 3.16 13.17
CA ASN A 54 1.11 2.08 14.04
C ASN A 54 2.32 2.51 14.88
N LEU A 55 3.21 3.33 14.33
CA LEU A 55 4.36 3.86 15.06
C LEU A 55 3.92 4.82 16.17
N VAL A 56 2.98 5.73 15.89
CA VAL A 56 2.40 6.63 16.90
C VAL A 56 1.65 5.82 17.95
N LEU A 57 0.83 4.85 17.53
CA LEU A 57 0.10 3.97 18.44
C LEU A 57 1.07 3.23 19.36
N ALA A 58 2.11 2.60 18.80
CA ALA A 58 3.13 1.89 19.58
C ALA A 58 3.90 2.83 20.53
N ALA A 59 4.19 4.06 20.11
CA ALA A 59 4.86 5.05 20.96
C ALA A 59 3.99 5.46 22.17
N VAL A 60 2.67 5.53 22.01
CA VAL A 60 1.73 5.90 23.08
C VAL A 60 1.36 4.69 23.95
N SER A 61 1.01 3.56 23.33
CA SER A 61 0.56 2.36 24.05
C SER A 61 1.72 1.54 24.62
N GLY A 62 2.89 1.57 23.98
CA GLY A 62 4.08 0.82 24.38
C GLY A 62 4.50 1.08 25.83
N PRO A 63 4.66 2.33 26.26
CA PRO A 63 4.99 2.65 27.66
C PRO A 63 3.94 2.15 28.66
N ILE A 64 2.65 2.26 28.33
CA ILE A 64 1.55 1.80 29.19
C ILE A 64 1.62 0.28 29.37
N VAL A 65 1.77 -0.44 28.26
CA VAL A 65 1.91 -1.91 28.26
C VAL A 65 3.18 -2.32 29.01
N TRP A 66 4.30 -1.61 28.80
CA TRP A 66 5.56 -1.87 29.49
C TRP A 66 5.42 -1.76 31.01
N VAL A 67 4.82 -0.69 31.51
CA VAL A 67 4.61 -0.50 32.96
C VAL A 67 3.68 -1.59 33.54
N ARG A 68 2.61 -1.95 32.83
CA ARG A 68 1.69 -3.03 33.25
C ARG A 68 2.40 -4.39 33.31
N LEU A 69 3.30 -4.67 32.37
CA LEU A 69 4.11 -5.89 32.35
C LEU A 69 5.11 -5.93 33.51
N THR A 70 5.80 -4.83 33.81
CA THR A 70 6.80 -4.80 34.91
C THR A 70 6.18 -4.81 36.30
N THR A 71 4.95 -4.32 36.45
CA THR A 71 4.19 -4.35 37.72
C THR A 71 3.45 -5.67 37.95
N GLY A 72 3.38 -6.55 36.95
CA GLY A 72 2.64 -7.81 37.02
C GLY A 72 1.11 -7.63 36.99
N ASP A 73 0.62 -6.42 36.72
CA ASP A 73 -0.80 -6.04 36.74
C ASP A 73 -1.47 -6.21 35.36
N LEU A 74 -0.95 -7.10 34.53
CA LEU A 74 -1.55 -7.40 33.22
C LEU A 74 -2.33 -8.71 33.31
N ALA A 75 -3.65 -8.60 33.48
CA ALA A 75 -4.52 -9.76 33.47
C ALA A 75 -4.59 -10.37 32.06
N LEU A 76 -4.59 -11.71 31.99
CA LEU A 76 -4.72 -12.48 30.74
C LEU A 76 -5.94 -12.10 29.86
N PRO A 77 -7.12 -11.75 30.42
CA PRO A 77 -8.25 -11.25 29.66
C PRO A 77 -7.98 -9.90 28.98
N ASP A 78 -7.29 -8.99 29.67
CA ASP A 78 -6.97 -7.66 29.16
C ASP A 78 -5.96 -7.75 28.00
N ALA A 79 -4.99 -8.66 28.10
CA ALA A 79 -4.06 -8.95 27.02
C ALA A 79 -4.78 -9.47 25.76
N LYS A 80 -5.76 -10.37 25.93
CA LYS A 80 -6.58 -10.88 24.81
C LYS A 80 -7.44 -9.78 24.18
N GLY A 81 -8.03 -8.91 25.01
CA GLY A 81 -8.80 -7.76 24.56
C GLY A 81 -7.96 -6.79 23.71
N LEU A 82 -6.73 -6.50 24.17
CA LEU A 82 -5.77 -5.67 23.42
C LEU A 82 -5.40 -6.28 22.07
N VAL A 83 -5.11 -7.58 22.01
CA VAL A 83 -4.79 -8.26 20.75
C VAL A 83 -5.99 -8.22 19.79
N LEU A 84 -7.20 -8.52 20.27
CA LEU A 84 -8.41 -8.48 19.45
C LEU A 84 -8.68 -7.06 18.91
N ALA A 85 -8.54 -6.04 19.77
CA ALA A 85 -8.69 -4.65 19.38
C ALA A 85 -7.65 -4.24 18.31
N ALA A 86 -6.39 -4.67 18.46
CA ALA A 86 -5.34 -4.41 17.48
C ALA A 86 -5.59 -5.10 16.13
N VAL A 87 -6.16 -6.31 16.14
CA VAL A 87 -6.57 -7.03 14.93
C VAL A 87 -7.73 -6.30 14.24
N ILE A 88 -8.78 -5.93 14.98
CA ILE A 88 -9.93 -5.20 14.44
C ILE A 88 -9.50 -3.83 13.87
N ALA A 89 -8.66 -3.09 14.59
CA ALA A 89 -8.14 -1.80 14.13
C ALA A 89 -7.35 -1.94 12.82
N ASN A 90 -6.46 -2.93 12.70
CA ASN A 90 -5.74 -3.20 11.45
C ASN A 90 -6.67 -3.60 10.31
N PHE A 91 -7.74 -4.34 10.59
CA PHE A 91 -8.72 -4.77 9.60
C PHE A 91 -9.56 -3.60 9.09
N LEU A 92 -10.01 -2.71 9.98
CA LEU A 92 -10.69 -1.46 9.62
C LEU A 92 -9.77 -0.56 8.78
N PHE A 93 -8.48 -0.51 9.13
CA PHE A 93 -7.48 0.22 8.34
C PHE A 93 -7.21 -0.39 6.96
N TRP A 94 -7.60 -1.64 6.69
CA TRP A 94 -7.54 -2.26 5.36
C TRP A 94 -8.69 -1.80 4.46
N ALA A 95 -9.83 -1.43 5.04
CA ALA A 95 -10.98 -0.97 4.26
C ALA A 95 -10.69 0.35 3.53
N GLY A 96 -9.96 1.28 4.15
CA GLY A 96 -9.56 2.57 3.57
C GLY A 96 -8.91 2.47 2.17
N PRO A 97 -7.75 1.78 2.03
CA PRO A 97 -7.09 1.62 0.73
C PRO A 97 -7.93 0.84 -0.29
N VAL A 98 -8.76 -0.10 0.15
CA VAL A 98 -9.66 -0.84 -0.75
C VAL A 98 -10.71 0.10 -1.33
N VAL A 99 -11.38 0.89 -0.48
CA VAL A 99 -12.39 1.87 -0.91
C VAL A 99 -11.77 2.94 -1.79
N ASP A 100 -10.62 3.49 -1.41
CA ASP A 100 -9.91 4.52 -2.18
C ASP A 100 -9.36 3.98 -3.52
N GLY A 101 -8.93 2.71 -3.55
CA GLY A 101 -8.52 2.01 -4.76
C GLY A 101 -9.68 1.80 -5.74
N TYR A 102 -10.84 1.33 -5.26
CA TYR A 102 -12.05 1.22 -6.08
C TYR A 102 -12.52 2.59 -6.57
N TRP A 103 -12.50 3.61 -5.71
CA TRP A 103 -12.83 4.97 -6.11
C TRP A 103 -11.90 5.49 -7.21
N THR A 104 -10.59 5.34 -7.01
CA THR A 104 -9.57 5.74 -8.00
C THR A 104 -9.77 4.99 -9.32
N TRP A 105 -10.17 3.71 -9.26
CA TRP A 105 -10.46 2.91 -10.45
C TRP A 105 -11.68 3.41 -11.24
N PHE A 106 -12.76 3.80 -10.57
CA PHE A 106 -14.02 4.21 -11.22
C PHE A 106 -14.08 5.71 -11.57
N LEU A 107 -13.66 6.57 -10.66
CA LEU A 107 -13.89 8.03 -10.70
C LEU A 107 -12.60 8.84 -10.84
N GLY A 108 -11.44 8.19 -10.73
CA GLY A 108 -10.13 8.84 -10.78
C GLY A 108 -9.61 9.25 -9.39
N PRO A 109 -8.34 9.69 -9.32
CA PRO A 109 -7.66 9.93 -8.05
C PRO A 109 -8.25 11.12 -7.29
N SER A 110 -8.59 10.92 -6.01
CA SER A 110 -9.11 11.97 -5.12
C SER A 110 -8.27 12.05 -3.85
N ARG A 111 -7.57 13.18 -3.66
CA ARG A 111 -6.75 13.41 -2.45
C ARG A 111 -7.60 13.56 -1.18
N TRP A 112 -8.84 14.02 -1.32
CA TRP A 112 -9.74 14.31 -0.20
C TRP A 112 -10.31 13.03 0.41
N LEU A 113 -10.63 12.05 -0.43
CA LEU A 113 -11.24 10.79 0.01
C LEU A 113 -10.32 10.02 0.97
N GLY A 114 -9.01 9.97 0.65
CA GLY A 114 -8.03 9.33 1.53
C GLY A 114 -7.90 9.98 2.91
N HIS A 115 -8.21 11.27 3.07
CA HIS A 115 -8.25 11.90 4.39
C HIS A 115 -9.54 11.58 5.14
N VAL A 116 -10.69 11.64 4.46
CA VAL A 116 -11.99 11.31 5.07
C VAL A 116 -12.02 9.86 5.55
N LEU A 117 -11.52 8.92 4.75
CA LEU A 117 -11.46 7.50 5.12
C LEU A 117 -10.46 7.23 6.27
N PHE A 118 -9.40 8.03 6.37
CA PHE A 118 -8.39 7.87 7.42
C PHE A 118 -8.83 8.47 8.77
N PHE A 119 -9.59 9.57 8.76
CA PHE A 119 -10.12 10.18 9.99
C PHE A 119 -11.48 9.62 10.41
N GLY A 120 -12.24 9.06 9.48
CA GLY A 120 -13.57 8.49 9.75
C GLY A 120 -13.56 7.02 10.19
N GLY A 121 -12.43 6.32 10.02
CA GLY A 121 -12.21 4.96 10.53
C GLY A 121 -11.26 4.95 11.71
#